data_AF-A0A7K4FZA0-F1
#
_entry.id   AF-A0A7K4FZA0-F1
#
_cell.length_a   1.000
_cell.length_b   1.000
_cell.length_c   1.000
_cell.angle_alpha   90.00
_cell.angle_beta   90.00
_cell.angle_gamma   90.00
#
_symmetry.space_group_name_H-M   'P 1'
#
loop_
_entity.id
_entity.type
_entity.pdbx_description
1 polymer ?
#
loop_
_entity_poly.entity_id
_entity_poly.type
_entity_poly.pdbx_seq_one_letter_code
_entity_poly.pdbx_strand_id
1 'polypeptide(L)'
;MSFLLLLVITPAFGQLLSDKTGLVNRLDVKTGGYAFEVETVANFDIQDFEFDEEQKRLTLYVSSSLENNLGEVYLPQTLLSGNFTFYINGEEYFPTIKLNDNISFITLNFTGSGNNKIEIIGTGYLQGVNQTSIEDQPPTENKSQDKTGGCLIATATFGSELAPQVQLLREIRDNSLLQTASGTSFMNSFNGFYYSFSPTVADWERENPVFKETVKIMITPMISSLSILNYVDMDSEASVLGYGISLILLNIGMYFVAPVIAIMGIRKNSKFF
;
A
#
# COMPACT_ATOMS: atom_id res chain seq x y z
N MET A 1 -48.17 -17.14 0.22
CA MET A 1 -47.45 -15.89 0.54
C MET A 1 -46.10 -15.97 -0.16
N SER A 2 -45.99 -15.36 -1.34
CA SER A 2 -44.78 -15.36 -2.16
C SER A 2 -43.84 -14.27 -1.64
N PHE A 3 -42.61 -14.61 -1.31
CA PHE A 3 -41.55 -13.62 -1.10
C PHE A 3 -40.49 -13.86 -2.17
N LEU A 4 -40.65 -13.11 -3.26
CA LEU A 4 -39.72 -13.03 -4.38
C LEU A 4 -38.52 -12.19 -3.90
N LEU A 5 -37.39 -12.83 -3.61
CA LEU A 5 -36.15 -12.13 -3.28
C LEU A 5 -35.56 -11.59 -4.58
N LEU A 6 -35.72 -10.28 -4.82
CA LEU A 6 -35.07 -9.58 -5.93
C LEU A 6 -33.55 -9.63 -5.74
N LEU A 7 -32.89 -10.42 -6.58
CA LEU A 7 -31.45 -10.45 -6.74
C LEU A 7 -31.04 -9.17 -7.47
N VAL A 8 -30.65 -8.14 -6.72
CA VAL A 8 -30.08 -6.92 -7.29
C VAL A 8 -28.68 -7.27 -7.79
N ILE A 9 -28.60 -7.54 -9.09
CA ILE A 9 -27.32 -7.66 -9.81
C ILE A 9 -26.74 -6.25 -9.86
N THR A 10 -25.82 -5.93 -8.95
CA THR A 10 -24.98 -4.75 -9.11
C THR A 10 -24.07 -4.98 -10.32
N PRO A 11 -23.87 -3.96 -11.18
CA PRO A 11 -23.02 -4.11 -12.35
C PRO A 11 -21.60 -4.43 -11.90
N ALA A 12 -21.00 -5.44 -12.54
CA ALA A 12 -19.61 -5.83 -12.40
C ALA A 12 -18.72 -4.59 -12.59
N PHE A 13 -18.28 -4.01 -11.48
CA PHE A 13 -17.36 -2.87 -11.48
C PHE A 13 -15.96 -3.42 -11.74
N GLY A 14 -15.42 -3.08 -12.91
CA GLY A 14 -14.02 -3.18 -13.32
C GLY A 14 -13.23 -4.37 -12.77
N GLN A 15 -13.09 -5.42 -13.58
CA GLN A 15 -11.98 -6.36 -13.40
C GLN A 15 -10.67 -5.58 -13.23
N LEU A 16 -10.06 -5.71 -12.05
CA LEU A 16 -8.65 -5.40 -11.87
C LEU A 16 -7.88 -6.24 -12.90
N LEU A 17 -7.18 -5.59 -13.82
CA LEU A 17 -6.28 -6.25 -14.76
C LEU A 17 -5.11 -6.98 -14.05
N SER A 18 -5.00 -6.81 -12.73
CA SER A 18 -4.11 -7.55 -11.83
C SER A 18 -4.22 -9.07 -11.95
N ASP A 19 -5.35 -9.60 -12.46
CA ASP A 19 -5.55 -11.05 -12.69
C ASP A 19 -4.83 -11.60 -13.94
N LYS A 20 -4.12 -10.75 -14.70
CA LYS A 20 -3.24 -11.16 -15.79
C LYS A 20 -1.81 -10.73 -15.48
N THR A 21 -1.09 -11.53 -14.68
CA THR A 21 0.38 -11.57 -14.54
C THR A 21 1.11 -10.33 -15.10
N GLY A 22 0.98 -9.20 -14.41
CA GLY A 22 1.66 -7.95 -14.79
C GLY A 22 3.10 -7.98 -14.31
N LEU A 23 4.05 -7.66 -15.19
CA LEU A 23 5.43 -7.39 -14.82
C LEU A 23 5.43 -6.16 -13.91
N VAL A 24 5.97 -6.33 -12.70
CA VAL A 24 6.10 -5.25 -11.72
C VAL A 24 7.53 -4.74 -11.77
N ASN A 25 7.71 -3.45 -12.05
CA ASN A 25 9.01 -2.79 -12.02
C ASN A 25 9.00 -1.62 -11.04
N ARG A 26 10.11 -1.44 -10.33
CA ARG A 26 10.34 -0.34 -9.39
C ARG A 26 11.51 0.48 -9.87
N LEU A 27 11.28 1.75 -10.11
CA LEU A 27 12.25 2.68 -10.69
C LEU A 27 12.67 3.66 -9.61
N ASP A 28 13.92 3.57 -9.19
CA ASP A 28 14.51 4.46 -8.18
C ASP A 28 14.99 5.75 -8.86
N VAL A 29 14.11 6.75 -8.92
CA VAL A 29 14.43 8.07 -9.47
C VAL A 29 15.19 8.89 -8.44
N LYS A 30 16.49 9.09 -8.69
CA LYS A 30 17.37 9.89 -7.82
C LYS A 30 17.52 11.29 -8.40
N THR A 31 17.05 12.30 -7.66
CA THR A 31 16.95 13.67 -8.16
C THR A 31 16.85 14.66 -7.00
N GLY A 32 17.48 15.83 -7.14
CA GLY A 32 17.48 16.87 -6.10
C GLY A 32 17.96 16.41 -4.70
N GLY A 33 18.80 15.38 -4.62
CA GLY A 33 19.28 14.80 -3.36
C GLY A 33 18.34 13.79 -2.68
N TYR A 34 17.20 13.48 -3.30
CA TYR A 34 16.22 12.51 -2.82
C TYR A 34 16.15 11.29 -3.74
N ALA A 35 15.61 10.19 -3.23
CA ALA A 35 15.27 9.01 -4.01
C ALA A 35 13.75 8.77 -3.95
N PHE A 36 13.13 8.64 -5.12
CA PHE A 36 11.69 8.41 -5.26
C PHE A 36 11.47 7.07 -5.95
N GLU A 37 10.62 6.23 -5.36
CA GLU A 37 10.22 4.95 -5.97
C GLU A 37 9.00 5.19 -6.88
N VAL A 38 9.16 4.95 -8.18
CA VAL A 38 8.04 4.89 -9.14
C VAL A 38 7.75 3.42 -9.41
N GLU A 39 6.56 2.95 -9.04
CA GLU A 39 6.14 1.57 -9.30
C GLU A 39 5.35 1.51 -10.62
N THR A 40 5.55 0.44 -11.38
CA THR A 40 4.79 0.18 -12.61
C THR A 40 4.32 -1.27 -12.63
N VAL A 41 3.12 -1.49 -13.16
CA VAL A 41 2.55 -2.83 -13.38
C VAL A 41 2.07 -2.90 -14.82
N ALA A 42 2.71 -3.72 -15.66
CA ALA A 42 2.44 -3.72 -17.09
C ALA A 42 2.58 -5.08 -17.75
N ASN A 43 2.02 -5.22 -18.96
CA ASN A 43 2.25 -6.39 -19.82
C ASN A 43 3.45 -6.21 -20.78
N PHE A 44 4.28 -5.19 -20.56
CA PHE A 44 5.50 -4.87 -21.29
C PHE A 44 6.68 -4.75 -20.31
N ASP A 45 7.89 -4.96 -20.81
CA ASP A 45 9.12 -4.89 -20.03
C ASP A 45 9.64 -3.44 -19.98
N ILE A 46 10.20 -3.02 -18.84
CA ILE A 46 10.89 -1.73 -18.73
C ILE A 46 12.38 -2.00 -18.81
N GLN A 47 12.98 -1.62 -19.94
CA GLN A 47 14.40 -1.84 -20.21
C GLN A 47 15.28 -0.81 -19.52
N ASP A 48 14.84 0.45 -19.49
CA ASP A 48 15.58 1.54 -18.87
C ASP A 48 14.64 2.72 -18.53
N PHE A 49 15.12 3.66 -17.71
CA PHE A 49 14.41 4.90 -17.42
C PHE A 49 15.37 6.06 -17.20
N GLU A 50 14.91 7.27 -17.53
CA GLU A 50 15.66 8.51 -17.34
C GLU A 50 14.77 9.57 -16.71
N PHE A 51 15.34 10.38 -15.83
CA PHE A 51 14.66 11.54 -15.25
C PHE A 51 15.42 12.82 -15.56
N ASP A 52 14.71 13.80 -16.13
CA ASP A 52 15.22 15.11 -16.50
C ASP A 52 14.60 16.16 -15.59
N GLU A 53 15.42 16.75 -14.70
CA GLU A 53 14.97 17.71 -13.69
C GLU A 53 14.53 19.05 -14.30
N GLU A 54 15.23 19.51 -15.35
CA GLU A 54 14.94 20.80 -15.99
C GLU A 54 13.63 20.74 -16.75
N GLN A 55 13.40 19.62 -17.44
CA GLN A 55 12.18 19.39 -18.21
C GLN A 55 11.08 18.72 -17.40
N LYS A 56 11.35 18.36 -16.15
CA LYS A 56 10.40 17.69 -15.23
C LYS A 56 9.79 16.45 -15.88
N ARG A 57 10.64 15.66 -16.51
CA ARG A 57 10.24 14.54 -17.37
C ARG A 57 10.80 13.23 -16.85
N LEU A 58 9.91 12.25 -16.70
CA LEU A 58 10.26 10.84 -16.57
C LEU A 58 10.09 10.15 -17.92
N THR A 59 11.17 9.58 -18.44
CA THR A 59 11.20 8.79 -19.67
C THR A 59 11.33 7.31 -19.33
N LEU A 60 10.45 6.48 -19.89
CA LEU A 60 10.49 5.02 -19.78
C LEU A 60 10.79 4.42 -21.14
N TYR A 61 11.84 3.60 -21.22
CA TYR A 61 12.17 2.82 -22.41
C TYR A 61 11.61 1.41 -22.21
N VAL A 62 10.57 1.07 -22.96
CA VAL A 62 9.82 -0.18 -22.76
C VAL A 62 9.92 -1.10 -23.97
N SER A 63 9.86 -2.40 -23.73
CA SER A 63 9.82 -3.42 -24.78
C SER A 63 8.51 -4.22 -24.70
N SER A 64 7.71 -4.11 -25.76
CA SER A 64 6.38 -4.70 -25.87
C SER A 64 6.42 -5.94 -26.74
N SER A 65 6.13 -7.11 -26.17
CA SER A 65 5.99 -8.36 -26.93
C SER A 65 4.62 -8.53 -27.60
N LEU A 66 3.65 -7.68 -27.22
CA LEU A 66 2.28 -7.71 -27.71
C LEU A 66 1.95 -6.40 -28.44
N GLU A 67 0.97 -6.46 -29.33
CA GLU A 67 0.46 -5.27 -30.02
C GLU A 67 -0.33 -4.37 -29.07
N ASN A 68 -1.14 -4.95 -28.17
CA ASN A 68 -1.93 -4.20 -27.18
C ASN A 68 -1.20 -4.16 -25.84
N ASN A 69 -0.87 -2.96 -25.39
CA ASN A 69 -0.12 -2.71 -24.17
C ASN A 69 -1.01 -2.08 -23.10
N LEU A 70 -0.94 -2.63 -21.91
CA LEU A 70 -1.64 -2.15 -20.73
C LEU A 70 -0.61 -1.98 -19.62
N GLY A 71 -0.61 -0.80 -19.01
CA GLY A 71 0.30 -0.46 -17.93
C GLY A 71 -0.35 0.46 -16.91
N GLU A 72 0.09 0.32 -15.67
CA GLU A 72 -0.21 1.23 -14.57
C GLU A 72 1.10 1.83 -14.10
N VAL A 73 1.12 3.14 -13.87
CA VAL A 73 2.26 3.87 -13.30
C VAL A 73 1.79 4.58 -12.03
N TYR A 74 2.51 4.33 -10.94
CA TYR A 74 2.28 4.90 -9.62
C TYR A 74 3.37 5.94 -9.37
N LEU A 75 3.09 7.19 -9.70
CA LEU A 75 4.07 8.28 -9.69
C LEU A 75 3.93 9.15 -8.43
N PRO A 76 4.93 9.25 -7.55
CA PRO A 76 4.85 10.13 -6.37
C PRO A 76 4.62 11.59 -6.76
N GLN A 77 3.64 12.25 -6.13
CA GLN A 77 3.38 13.68 -6.34
C GLN A 77 4.47 14.57 -5.72
N THR A 78 5.27 14.02 -4.81
CA THR A 78 6.48 14.68 -4.33
C THR A 78 7.59 14.72 -5.39
N LEU A 79 7.60 13.80 -6.36
CA LEU A 79 8.55 13.80 -7.48
C LEU A 79 8.07 14.69 -8.62
N LEU A 80 6.91 14.38 -9.20
CA LEU A 80 6.30 15.12 -10.31
C LEU A 80 4.82 15.36 -10.01
N SER A 81 4.36 16.61 -10.18
CA SER A 81 3.01 17.01 -9.80
C SER A 81 2.36 18.01 -10.76
N GLY A 82 1.11 18.36 -10.43
CA GLY A 82 0.29 19.29 -11.19
C GLY A 82 -0.31 18.63 -12.44
N ASN A 83 -0.38 19.38 -13.54
CA ASN A 83 -0.86 18.83 -14.80
C ASN A 83 0.24 17.99 -15.45
N PHE A 84 -0.20 16.91 -16.12
CA PHE A 84 0.69 16.01 -16.82
C PHE A 84 0.45 16.06 -18.32
N THR A 85 1.55 15.98 -19.07
CA THR A 85 1.54 15.76 -20.53
C THR A 85 2.29 14.47 -20.82
N PHE A 86 1.73 13.63 -21.68
CA PHE A 86 2.31 12.33 -22.02
C PHE A 86 2.65 12.27 -23.50
N TYR A 87 3.75 11.61 -23.82
CA TYR A 87 4.06 11.23 -25.19
C TYR A 87 4.37 9.75 -25.26
N ILE A 88 3.90 9.09 -26.32
CA ILE A 88 4.30 7.73 -26.68
C ILE A 88 4.95 7.82 -28.06
N ASN A 89 6.23 7.44 -28.16
CA ASN A 89 7.02 7.53 -29.39
C ASN A 89 7.03 8.94 -30.02
N GLY A 90 6.89 9.99 -29.21
CA GLY A 90 6.85 11.38 -29.65
C GLY A 90 5.47 11.90 -30.06
N GLU A 91 4.42 11.07 -30.04
CA GLU A 91 3.04 11.49 -30.24
C GLU A 91 2.34 11.73 -28.90
N GLU A 92 1.57 12.82 -28.80
CA GLU A 92 0.85 13.16 -27.57
C GLU A 92 -0.19 12.09 -27.21
N TYR A 93 -0.21 11.71 -25.94
CA TYR A 93 -1.06 10.64 -25.42
C TYR A 93 -1.90 11.15 -24.24
N PHE A 94 -3.15 10.70 -24.15
CA PHE A 94 -4.09 11.09 -23.09
C PHE A 94 -4.46 9.89 -22.22
N PRO A 95 -3.70 9.59 -21.16
CA PRO A 95 -4.02 8.50 -20.25
C PRO A 95 -5.24 8.79 -19.39
N THR A 96 -5.75 7.75 -18.74
CA THR A 96 -6.63 7.94 -17.58
C THR A 96 -5.77 8.19 -16.35
N ILE A 97 -6.00 9.31 -15.67
CA ILE A 97 -5.25 9.70 -14.47
C ILE A 97 -6.22 9.78 -13.29
N LYS A 98 -5.85 9.17 -12.16
CA LYS A 98 -6.50 9.34 -10.87
C LYS A 98 -5.48 9.89 -9.88
N LEU A 99 -5.82 11.00 -9.24
CA LEU A 99 -4.97 11.64 -8.23
C LEU A 99 -5.47 11.25 -6.83
N ASN A 100 -4.55 11.02 -5.90
CA ASN A 100 -4.81 11.03 -4.47
C ASN A 100 -3.87 12.04 -3.78
N ASP A 101 -3.73 12.02 -2.46
CA ASP A 101 -2.90 13.03 -1.77
C ASP A 101 -1.38 12.82 -1.96
N ASN A 102 -0.92 11.64 -2.39
CA ASN A 102 0.51 11.27 -2.37
C ASN A 102 1.05 10.80 -3.74
N ILE A 103 0.22 10.21 -4.59
CA ILE A 103 0.60 9.59 -5.87
C ILE A 103 -0.36 10.00 -7.00
N SER A 104 0.15 9.97 -8.22
CA SER A 104 -0.61 10.05 -9.46
C SER A 104 -0.69 8.64 -10.05
N PHE A 105 -1.89 8.06 -10.04
CA PHE A 105 -2.16 6.77 -10.64
C PHE A 105 -2.51 6.97 -12.13
N ILE A 106 -1.64 6.48 -13.00
CA ILE A 106 -1.73 6.68 -14.45
C ILE A 106 -1.97 5.33 -15.10
N THR A 107 -3.07 5.22 -15.84
CA THR A 107 -3.38 4.02 -16.64
C THR A 107 -3.04 4.28 -18.11
N LEU A 108 -2.15 3.44 -18.62
CA LEU A 108 -1.67 3.42 -20.00
C LEU A 108 -2.37 2.28 -20.76
N ASN A 109 -2.89 2.62 -21.94
CA ASN A 109 -3.44 1.69 -22.92
C ASN A 109 -3.04 2.19 -24.32
N PHE A 110 -2.09 1.51 -24.96
CA PHE A 110 -1.56 1.92 -26.25
C PHE A 110 -1.26 0.71 -27.15
N THR A 111 -1.21 0.96 -28.46
CA THR A 111 -0.88 -0.05 -29.46
C THR A 111 0.54 0.12 -29.96
N GLY A 112 1.32 -0.97 -30.04
CA GLY A 112 2.67 -0.97 -30.61
C GLY A 112 3.57 -2.07 -30.04
N SER A 113 4.17 -2.87 -30.92
CA SER A 113 5.13 -3.93 -30.55
C SER A 113 6.58 -3.48 -30.70
N GLY A 114 7.49 -4.10 -29.97
CA GLY A 114 8.92 -3.76 -29.98
C GLY A 114 9.24 -2.66 -28.97
N ASN A 115 10.25 -1.86 -29.27
CA ASN A 115 10.70 -0.81 -28.37
C ASN A 115 9.80 0.43 -28.49
N ASN A 116 9.25 0.87 -27.37
CA ASN A 116 8.48 2.09 -27.27
C ASN A 116 9.12 3.02 -26.22
N LYS A 117 8.95 4.32 -26.42
CA LYS A 117 9.39 5.36 -25.48
C LYS A 117 8.16 6.07 -24.92
N ILE A 118 8.02 6.08 -23.61
CA ILE A 118 6.93 6.77 -22.90
C ILE A 118 7.53 7.94 -22.14
N GLU A 119 7.02 9.14 -22.35
CA GLU A 119 7.48 10.35 -21.67
C GLU A 119 6.33 10.91 -20.83
N ILE A 120 6.60 11.16 -19.55
CA ILE A 120 5.65 11.71 -18.57
C ILE A 120 6.22 13.04 -18.09
N ILE A 121 5.54 14.14 -18.41
CA ILE A 121 6.01 15.49 -18.10
C ILE A 121 5.05 16.13 -17.10
N GLY A 122 5.58 16.55 -15.95
CA GLY A 122 4.82 17.24 -14.92
C GLY A 122 5.03 18.76 -14.93
N THR A 123 4.03 19.52 -14.51
CA THR A 123 4.20 20.97 -14.29
C THR A 123 4.96 21.31 -12.99
N GLY A 124 4.90 20.45 -11.99
CA GLY A 124 5.57 20.57 -10.69
C GLY A 124 6.67 19.50 -10.51
N TYR A 125 7.69 19.85 -9.73
CA TYR A 125 8.84 19.01 -9.37
C TYR A 125 9.23 19.31 -7.91
N LEU A 126 9.47 18.28 -7.10
CA LEU A 126 9.82 18.39 -5.67
C LEU A 126 8.86 19.22 -4.81
N GLN A 127 7.54 19.06 -5.02
CA GLN A 127 6.56 19.74 -4.16
C GLN A 127 6.34 18.99 -2.85
N GLY A 128 6.29 19.72 -1.73
CA GLY A 128 6.04 19.14 -0.41
C GLY A 128 7.27 18.53 0.27
N VAL A 129 8.46 18.66 -0.33
CA VAL A 129 9.72 18.24 0.28
C VAL A 129 10.29 19.42 1.08
N ASN A 130 10.16 19.37 2.41
CA ASN A 130 10.76 20.38 3.29
C ASN A 130 12.28 20.28 3.21
N GLN A 131 12.94 21.33 2.72
CA GLN A 131 14.39 21.50 2.81
C GLN A 131 14.79 21.57 4.28
N THR A 132 15.08 20.42 4.88
CA THR A 132 15.82 20.36 6.14
C THR A 132 17.24 19.99 5.77
N SER A 133 18.14 20.90 6.11
CA SER A 133 19.55 20.97 5.80
C SER A 133 20.28 19.62 5.70
N ILE A 134 20.97 19.45 4.57
CA ILE A 134 22.09 18.52 4.41
C ILE A 134 23.20 19.00 5.34
N GLU A 135 23.68 18.12 6.22
CA GLU A 135 25.05 18.18 6.72
C GLU A 135 25.73 16.85 6.38
N ASP A 136 26.90 16.98 5.77
CA ASP A 136 27.73 15.95 5.14
C ASP A 136 27.88 14.65 5.95
N GLN A 137 27.62 13.50 5.30
CA GLN A 137 28.32 12.25 5.63
C GLN A 137 28.84 11.54 4.36
N PRO A 138 30.07 10.99 4.40
CA PRO A 138 30.77 10.45 3.24
C PRO A 138 30.17 9.12 2.74
N PRO A 139 30.47 8.71 1.49
CA PRO A 139 29.79 7.61 0.83
C PRO A 139 30.11 6.30 1.55
N THR A 140 29.08 5.64 2.08
CA THR A 140 29.23 4.28 2.60
C THR A 140 28.68 3.30 1.57
N GLU A 141 29.61 2.48 1.11
CA GLU A 141 29.50 1.38 0.17
C GLU A 141 28.49 0.32 0.64
N ASN A 142 27.62 -0.09 -0.30
CA ASN A 142 26.74 -1.26 -0.31
C ASN A 142 26.55 -2.05 1.00
N LYS A 143 25.39 -1.83 1.63
CA LYS A 143 24.54 -2.91 2.14
C LYS A 143 23.15 -2.73 1.55
N SER A 144 22.72 -3.72 0.78
CA SER A 144 21.34 -3.99 0.44
C SER A 144 20.48 -4.14 1.70
N GLN A 145 19.81 -3.06 2.12
CA GLN A 145 18.77 -2.97 3.17
C GLN A 145 18.17 -1.55 3.05
N ASP A 146 16.86 -1.28 3.03
CA ASP A 146 15.72 -2.00 3.56
C ASP A 146 14.49 -1.80 2.64
N LYS A 147 13.95 -2.90 2.08
CA LYS A 147 12.47 -3.03 2.04
C LYS A 147 12.02 -2.85 3.48
N THR A 148 11.11 -1.93 3.84
CA THR A 148 10.27 -2.05 5.07
C THR A 148 9.55 -0.73 5.45
N GLY A 149 8.24 -0.67 5.21
CA GLY A 149 7.37 0.42 5.72
C GLY A 149 5.86 0.22 5.53
N GLY A 150 5.45 -0.86 4.84
CA GLY A 150 4.05 -1.17 4.53
C GLY A 150 3.40 -2.22 5.43
N CYS A 151 2.07 -2.26 5.44
CA CYS A 151 1.29 -3.24 6.18
C CYS A 151 1.21 -4.60 5.42
N LEU A 152 2.36 -5.23 5.16
CA LEU A 152 2.53 -6.40 4.28
C LEU A 152 1.47 -7.51 4.46
N ILE A 153 1.24 -7.94 5.71
CA ILE A 153 0.23 -8.96 6.04
C ILE A 153 -1.17 -8.47 5.67
N ALA A 154 -1.55 -7.26 6.10
CA ALA A 154 -2.87 -6.72 5.82
C ALA A 154 -3.09 -6.53 4.30
N THR A 155 -2.06 -6.10 3.58
CA THR A 155 -2.08 -5.97 2.12
C THR A 155 -2.28 -7.32 1.44
N ALA A 156 -1.56 -8.36 1.85
CA ALA A 156 -1.75 -9.70 1.31
C ALA A 156 -3.16 -10.25 1.62
N THR A 157 -3.65 -9.99 2.84
CA THR A 157 -4.97 -10.41 3.31
C THR A 157 -6.11 -9.72 2.55
N PHE A 158 -6.06 -8.40 2.38
CA PHE A 158 -7.14 -7.62 1.77
C PHE A 158 -6.93 -7.37 0.27
N GLY A 159 -5.79 -7.79 -0.27
CA GLY A 159 -5.47 -7.80 -1.70
C GLY A 159 -5.01 -6.45 -2.26
N SER A 160 -4.93 -5.40 -1.46
CA SER A 160 -4.45 -4.09 -1.90
C SER A 160 -3.95 -3.25 -0.74
N GLU A 161 -2.87 -2.50 -0.95
CA GLU A 161 -2.43 -1.43 -0.04
C GLU A 161 -3.49 -0.33 0.09
N LEU A 162 -4.41 -0.22 -0.89
CA LEU A 162 -5.53 0.74 -0.91
C LEU A 162 -6.83 0.17 -0.32
N ALA A 163 -6.82 -1.07 0.17
CA ALA A 163 -8.00 -1.64 0.80
C ALA A 163 -8.39 -0.79 2.03
N PRO A 164 -9.70 -0.56 2.29
CA PRO A 164 -10.15 0.28 3.39
C PRO A 164 -9.57 -0.12 4.76
N GLN A 165 -9.37 -1.43 4.97
CA GLN A 165 -8.79 -1.97 6.19
C GLN A 165 -7.30 -1.59 6.34
N VAL A 166 -6.56 -1.54 5.24
CA VAL A 166 -5.14 -1.18 5.24
C VAL A 166 -4.98 0.33 5.41
N GLN A 167 -5.84 1.12 4.75
CA GLN A 167 -5.86 2.57 4.89
C GLN A 167 -6.24 3.01 6.30
N LEU A 168 -7.22 2.35 6.93
CA LEU A 168 -7.55 2.56 8.35
C LEU A 168 -6.32 2.41 9.26
N LEU A 169 -5.52 1.36 9.06
CA LEU A 169 -4.32 1.14 9.85
C LEU A 169 -3.27 2.24 9.63
N ARG A 170 -3.14 2.73 8.40
CA ARG A 170 -2.24 3.82 8.03
C ARG A 170 -2.69 5.14 8.65
N GLU A 171 -3.97 5.48 8.56
CA GLU A 171 -4.53 6.68 9.15
C GLU A 171 -4.32 6.72 10.66
N ILE A 172 -4.61 5.62 11.37
CA ILE A 172 -4.37 5.52 12.83
C ILE A 172 -2.88 5.68 13.14
N ARG A 173 -2.00 5.02 12.37
CA ARG A 173 -0.56 5.14 12.56
C ARG A 173 -0.10 6.59 12.39
N ASP A 174 -0.46 7.21 11.28
CA ASP A 174 0.09 8.49 10.83
C ASP A 174 -0.54 9.66 11.59
N ASN A 175 -1.85 9.63 11.82
CA ASN A 175 -2.60 10.72 12.43
C ASN A 175 -2.71 10.61 13.97
N SER A 176 -2.50 9.42 14.55
CA SER A 176 -2.64 9.24 16.01
C SER A 176 -1.34 8.78 16.67
N LEU A 177 -0.72 7.69 16.19
CA LEU A 177 0.44 7.11 16.88
C LEU A 177 1.71 7.94 16.67
N LEU A 178 2.02 8.31 15.43
CA LEU A 178 3.25 9.06 15.09
C LEU A 178 3.21 10.53 15.52
N GLN A 179 2.03 11.03 15.93
CA GLN A 179 1.90 12.39 16.48
C GLN A 179 2.39 12.50 17.94
N THR A 180 2.75 11.39 18.58
CA THR A 180 3.23 11.39 19.98
C THR A 180 4.55 10.64 20.14
N ALA A 181 5.33 11.01 21.17
CA ALA A 181 6.60 10.35 21.46
C ALA A 181 6.41 8.89 21.88
N SER A 182 5.37 8.61 22.69
CA SER A 182 5.02 7.26 23.13
C SER A 182 4.59 6.36 21.97
N GLY A 183 3.74 6.85 21.06
CA GLY A 183 3.31 6.11 19.88
C GLY A 183 4.45 5.88 18.87
N THR A 184 5.31 6.87 18.65
CA THR A 184 6.51 6.72 17.80
C THR A 184 7.47 5.66 18.35
N SER A 185 7.76 5.68 19.65
CA SER A 185 8.61 4.69 20.31
C SER A 185 8.04 3.28 20.21
N PHE A 186 6.73 3.14 20.41
CA PHE A 186 6.01 1.89 20.21
C PHE A 186 6.14 1.40 18.75
N MET A 187 5.86 2.26 17.77
CA MET A 187 5.93 1.90 16.36
C MET A 187 7.33 1.49 15.93
N ASN A 188 8.38 2.15 16.42
CA ASN A 188 9.77 1.76 16.14
C ASN A 188 10.06 0.35 16.65
N SER A 189 9.63 0.02 17.87
CA SER A 189 9.81 -1.30 18.47
C SER A 189 8.96 -2.36 17.74
N PHE A 190 7.70 -2.03 17.45
CA PHE A 190 6.76 -2.89 16.74
C PHE A 190 7.28 -3.20 15.34
N ASN A 191 7.75 -2.21 14.59
CA ASN A 191 8.27 -2.38 13.23
C ASN A 191 9.41 -3.41 13.22
N GLY A 192 10.39 -3.27 14.10
CA GLY A 192 11.52 -4.21 14.16
C GLY A 192 11.06 -5.67 14.35
N PHE A 193 10.04 -5.89 15.18
CA PHE A 193 9.45 -7.21 15.34
C PHE A 193 8.61 -7.62 14.13
N TYR A 194 7.69 -6.77 13.69
CA TYR A 194 6.74 -7.03 12.60
C TYR A 194 7.43 -7.42 11.30
N TYR A 195 8.42 -6.64 10.86
CA TYR A 195 9.11 -6.87 9.60
C TYR A 195 10.08 -8.05 9.63
N SER A 196 10.39 -8.58 10.82
CA SER A 196 11.19 -9.81 10.93
C SER A 196 10.46 -11.07 10.42
N PHE A 197 9.13 -11.06 10.38
CA PHE A 197 8.32 -12.21 9.96
C PHE A 197 7.25 -11.89 8.91
N SER A 198 6.80 -10.63 8.80
CA SER A 198 5.69 -10.26 7.92
C SER A 198 5.91 -10.54 6.43
N PRO A 199 7.12 -10.45 5.84
CA PRO A 199 7.32 -10.83 4.43
C PRO A 199 6.99 -12.30 4.18
N THR A 200 7.50 -13.20 5.01
CA THR A 200 7.26 -14.65 4.88
C THR A 200 5.79 -15.00 5.00
N VAL A 201 5.07 -14.36 5.93
CA VAL A 201 3.62 -14.58 6.10
C VAL A 201 2.85 -14.06 4.88
N ALA A 202 3.18 -12.88 4.39
CA ALA A 202 2.54 -12.31 3.20
C ALA A 202 2.79 -13.16 1.94
N ASP A 203 3.95 -13.77 1.81
CA ASP A 203 4.27 -14.70 0.73
C ASP A 203 3.35 -15.94 0.79
N TRP A 204 3.19 -16.53 1.98
CA TRP A 204 2.27 -17.66 2.18
C TRP A 204 0.81 -17.32 1.91
N GLU A 205 0.37 -16.11 2.25
CA GLU A 205 -0.98 -15.64 1.92
C GLU A 205 -1.22 -15.55 0.41
N ARG A 206 -0.20 -15.15 -0.36
CA ARG A 206 -0.28 -15.08 -1.83
C ARG A 206 -0.31 -16.46 -2.48
N GLU A 207 0.40 -17.43 -1.90
CA GLU A 207 0.46 -18.79 -2.42
C GLU A 207 -0.76 -19.64 -2.04
N ASN A 208 -1.39 -19.37 -0.89
CA ASN A 208 -2.46 -20.21 -0.35
C ASN A 208 -3.72 -19.40 0.04
N PRO A 209 -4.79 -19.45 -0.78
CA PRO A 209 -6.06 -18.77 -0.51
C PRO A 209 -6.73 -19.17 0.81
N VAL A 210 -6.57 -20.41 1.26
CA VAL A 210 -7.13 -20.88 2.54
C VAL A 210 -6.37 -20.27 3.71
N PHE A 211 -5.05 -20.17 3.60
CA PHE A 211 -4.22 -19.50 4.59
C PHE A 211 -4.57 -18.02 4.67
N LYS A 212 -4.71 -17.34 3.53
CA LYS A 212 -5.18 -15.95 3.45
C LYS A 212 -6.50 -15.72 4.17
N GLU A 213 -7.52 -16.55 3.93
CA GLU A 213 -8.82 -16.41 4.61
C GLU A 213 -8.70 -16.71 6.13
N THR A 214 -7.80 -17.60 6.53
CA THR A 214 -7.49 -17.83 7.95
C THR A 214 -6.89 -16.58 8.59
N VAL A 215 -5.87 -15.99 7.95
CA VAL A 215 -5.26 -14.73 8.41
C VAL A 215 -6.31 -13.62 8.47
N LYS A 216 -7.19 -13.52 7.46
CA LYS A 216 -8.29 -12.55 7.42
C LYS A 216 -9.24 -12.67 8.61
N ILE A 217 -9.70 -13.89 8.92
CA ILE A 217 -10.54 -14.14 10.09
C ILE A 217 -9.80 -13.77 11.37
N MET A 218 -8.50 -14.07 11.43
CA MET A 218 -7.68 -13.76 12.59
C MET A 218 -7.47 -12.25 12.76
N ILE A 219 -7.19 -11.45 11.73
CA ILE A 219 -6.83 -10.03 11.89
C ILE A 219 -8.03 -9.07 11.85
N THR A 220 -9.16 -9.48 11.27
CA THR A 220 -10.35 -8.61 11.13
C THR A 220 -10.91 -8.11 12.48
N PRO A 221 -11.03 -8.93 13.53
CA PRO A 221 -11.50 -8.46 14.83
C PRO A 221 -10.56 -7.43 15.45
N MET A 222 -9.24 -7.63 15.31
CA MET A 222 -8.23 -6.66 15.74
C MET A 222 -8.40 -5.32 15.02
N ILE A 223 -8.47 -5.32 13.67
CA ILE A 223 -8.67 -4.10 12.88
C ILE A 223 -9.96 -3.38 13.28
N SER A 224 -11.03 -4.13 13.53
CA SER A 224 -12.31 -3.58 13.98
C SER A 224 -12.21 -2.95 15.38
N SER A 225 -11.38 -3.50 16.28
CA SER A 225 -11.13 -2.87 17.58
C SER A 225 -10.32 -1.57 17.45
N LEU A 226 -9.40 -1.51 16.50
CA LEU A 226 -8.58 -0.32 16.24
C LEU A 226 -9.42 0.84 15.66
N SER A 227 -10.49 0.56 14.91
CA SER A 227 -11.34 1.62 14.37
C SER A 227 -12.02 2.48 15.44
N ILE A 228 -12.07 2.01 16.70
CA ILE A 228 -12.54 2.80 17.84
C ILE A 228 -11.67 4.05 18.04
N LEU A 229 -10.37 3.99 17.69
CA LEU A 229 -9.45 5.11 17.83
C LEU A 229 -9.83 6.31 16.96
N ASN A 230 -10.52 6.10 15.84
CA ASN A 230 -10.99 7.20 14.99
C ASN A 230 -12.11 8.03 15.61
N TYR A 231 -12.70 7.57 16.72
CA TYR A 231 -13.81 8.24 17.40
C TYR A 231 -13.43 8.84 18.75
N VAL A 232 -12.15 8.76 19.14
CA VAL A 232 -11.66 9.29 20.42
C VAL A 232 -10.55 10.29 20.16
N ASP A 233 -10.59 11.42 20.87
CA ASP A 233 -9.57 12.45 20.76
C ASP A 233 -8.27 11.96 21.44
N MET A 234 -7.18 11.92 20.66
CA MET A 234 -5.86 11.42 21.07
C MET A 234 -4.85 12.57 21.20
N ASP A 235 -5.29 13.71 21.72
CA ASP A 235 -4.53 14.97 21.71
C ASP A 235 -3.39 15.03 22.74
N SER A 236 -3.21 13.99 23.57
CA SER A 236 -2.21 13.95 24.64
C SER A 236 -1.47 12.60 24.73
N GLU A 237 -0.22 12.62 25.19
CA GLU A 237 0.57 11.39 25.37
C GLU A 237 -0.09 10.38 26.31
N ALA A 238 -0.72 10.86 27.39
CA ALA A 238 -1.42 10.02 28.34
C ALA A 238 -2.65 9.34 27.72
N SER A 239 -3.37 10.03 26.83
CA SER A 239 -4.51 9.47 26.10
C SER A 239 -4.08 8.40 25.10
N VAL A 240 -3.03 8.65 24.31
CA VAL A 240 -2.49 7.66 23.36
C VAL A 240 -2.05 6.40 24.08
N LEU A 241 -1.32 6.55 25.19
CA LEU A 241 -0.85 5.43 26.00
C LEU A 241 -2.04 4.66 26.63
N GLY A 242 -3.00 5.38 27.21
CA GLY A 242 -4.16 4.79 27.87
C GLY A 242 -5.05 3.99 26.92
N TYR A 243 -5.41 4.57 25.76
CA TYR A 243 -6.19 3.88 24.74
C TYR A 243 -5.40 2.74 24.09
N GLY A 244 -4.10 2.94 23.83
CA GLY A 244 -3.22 1.88 23.30
C GLY A 244 -3.16 0.65 24.21
N ILE A 245 -2.91 0.85 25.51
CA ILE A 245 -2.90 -0.26 26.49
C ILE A 245 -4.29 -0.92 26.58
N SER A 246 -5.36 -0.12 26.59
CA SER A 246 -6.72 -0.64 26.65
C SER A 246 -7.05 -1.52 25.46
N LEU A 247 -6.64 -1.14 24.25
CA LEU A 247 -6.84 -1.93 23.04
C LEU A 247 -6.01 -3.21 23.01
N ILE A 248 -4.77 -3.17 23.50
CA ILE A 248 -3.94 -4.37 23.64
C ILE A 248 -4.63 -5.36 24.58
N LEU A 249 -5.11 -4.90 25.74
CA LEU A 249 -5.85 -5.74 26.69
C LEU A 249 -7.16 -6.28 26.11
N LEU A 250 -7.90 -5.46 25.36
CA LEU A 250 -9.13 -5.87 24.67
C LEU A 250 -8.85 -6.99 23.66
N ASN A 251 -7.81 -6.84 22.84
CA ASN A 251 -7.40 -7.85 21.86
C ASN A 251 -6.95 -9.15 22.56
N ILE A 252 -6.13 -9.06 23.61
CA ILE A 252 -5.75 -10.25 24.41
C ILE A 252 -6.99 -10.96 24.96
N GLY A 253 -7.95 -10.21 25.51
CA GLY A 253 -9.22 -10.76 25.98
C GLY A 253 -9.99 -11.49 24.86
N MET A 254 -10.04 -10.89 23.68
CA MET A 254 -10.75 -11.45 22.52
C MET A 254 -10.09 -12.73 21.98
N TYR A 255 -8.76 -12.77 21.86
CA TYR A 255 -8.06 -13.93 21.26
C TYR A 255 -7.80 -15.07 22.24
N PHE A 256 -7.70 -14.81 23.55
CA PHE A 256 -7.35 -15.83 24.54
C PHE A 256 -8.48 -16.12 25.51
N VAL A 257 -9.10 -15.10 26.10
CA VAL A 257 -10.09 -15.28 27.17
C VAL A 257 -11.43 -15.77 26.62
N ALA A 258 -11.95 -15.14 25.56
CA ALA A 258 -13.25 -15.50 24.99
C ALA A 258 -13.29 -16.96 24.45
N PRO A 259 -12.27 -17.45 23.70
CA PRO A 259 -12.23 -18.85 23.28
C PRO A 259 -12.14 -19.83 24.44
N VAL A 260 -11.36 -19.52 25.49
CA VAL A 260 -11.26 -20.38 26.69
C VAL A 260 -12.60 -20.50 27.40
N ILE A 261 -13.32 -19.40 27.61
CA ILE A 261 -14.65 -19.42 28.22
C ILE A 261 -15.64 -20.21 27.35
N ALA A 262 -15.61 -20.02 26.03
CA ALA A 262 -16.45 -20.77 25.10
C ALA A 262 -16.21 -22.28 25.19
N ILE A 263 -14.94 -22.71 25.19
CA ILE A 263 -14.55 -24.12 25.34
C ILE A 263 -15.00 -24.67 26.70
N MET A 264 -14.80 -23.93 27.79
CA MET A 264 -15.23 -24.34 29.13
C MET A 264 -16.76 -24.46 29.23
N GLY A 265 -17.50 -23.52 28.63
CA GLY A 265 -18.96 -23.55 28.55
C GLY A 265 -19.49 -24.76 27.79
N ILE A 266 -18.90 -25.07 26.62
CA ILE A 266 -19.25 -26.26 25.83
C ILE A 266 -18.97 -27.54 26.63
N ARG A 267 -17.80 -27.65 27.28
CA ARG A 267 -17.44 -28.81 28.10
C ARG A 267 -18.40 -29.00 29.28
N LYS A 268 -18.81 -27.90 29.93
CA LYS A 268 -19.78 -27.93 31.03
C LYS A 268 -21.16 -28.45 30.57
N ASN A 269 -21.62 -28.04 29.39
CA ASN A 269 -22.88 -28.52 28.83
C ASN A 269 -22.80 -29.96 28.29
N SER A 270 -21.63 -30.40 27.78
CA SER A 270 -21.43 -31.79 27.33
C SER A 270 -21.36 -32.81 28.47
N LYS A 271 -21.15 -32.37 29.72
CA LYS A 271 -21.20 -33.22 30.91
C LYS A 271 -22.62 -33.38 31.49
N PHE A 272 -23.61 -32.72 30.91
CA PHE A 272 -25.02 -32.76 31.33
C PHE A 272 -25.91 -33.58 30.36
N PHE A 273 -25.32 -34.21 29.35
CA PHE A 273 -25.88 -35.30 28.55
C PHE A 273 -25.12 -36.59 28.87
#